data_AF-A0A9E2AJ09-F1
#
_entry.id   AF-A0A9E2AJ09-F1
#
_cell.length_a   1.000
_cell.length_b   1.000
_cell.length_c   1.000
_cell.angle_alpha   90.00
_cell.angle_beta   90.00
_cell.angle_gamma   90.00
#
_symmetry.space_group_name_H-M   'P 1'
#
loop_
_entity.id
_entity.type
_entity.pdbx_description
1 polymer ?
#
loop_
_entity_poly.entity_id
_entity_poly.type
_entity_poly.pdbx_seq_one_letter_code
_entity_poly.pdbx_strand_id
1 'polypeptide(L)'
;MLHYIPSKAPILSFLFLLFWIGVSAHTSEKKIGNATDSTSLFDHIYQMEGVPSIKINTDYGYLLRKSMKEEYQPAKVIITNSSGEMVMDSETRIRTRGNMRKQVCGVPPIKIDFTDEELQQQGFLSMDDLKFIFPCGRKQWDQTRLYKEYLVYQMYDVVGEHGMRVKLINVEFIDDDDTKYDFVGMLVEDEEEYARRKNAKIVEVGKLSDGGLDRDSFLKMTFFQYMIANTDWTVPTKHNLEIVKIPGVAKVMGIPYDFDYCGFVGHKYAVPHSDLPIKSVHERYFFPYEITEKEFYEMVEYYQSVQDDITGIIANASYLDERAMNDCQDYVSDFFKLLENPKRLKKSIVTSR
;
A
#
# COMPACT_ATOMS: atom_id res chain seq x y z
N MET A 1 -3.97 -71.24 60.10
CA MET A 1 -5.10 -72.20 60.06
C MET A 1 -6.29 -71.47 59.48
N LEU A 2 -6.82 -71.98 58.36
CA LEU A 2 -8.21 -71.86 57.87
C LEU A 2 -8.74 -70.44 57.52
N HIS A 3 -9.41 -70.19 56.40
CA HIS A 3 -9.62 -70.94 55.16
C HIS A 3 -10.27 -70.01 54.12
N TYR A 4 -10.01 -70.34 52.88
CA TYR A 4 -10.55 -69.77 51.65
C TYR A 4 -11.90 -70.43 51.34
N ILE A 5 -12.98 -69.68 51.07
CA ILE A 5 -14.11 -70.13 50.24
C ILE A 5 -14.69 -68.92 49.47
N PRO A 6 -14.80 -68.97 48.13
CA PRO A 6 -15.47 -67.97 47.32
C PRO A 6 -16.93 -68.34 47.04
N SER A 7 -17.83 -67.36 46.94
CA SER A 7 -19.18 -67.55 46.39
C SER A 7 -19.38 -66.71 45.12
N LYS A 8 -19.66 -67.41 44.02
CA LYS A 8 -20.07 -66.89 42.72
C LYS A 8 -21.56 -66.51 42.74
N ALA A 9 -21.92 -65.38 42.13
CA ALA A 9 -23.19 -65.13 41.40
C ALA A 9 -23.14 -63.72 40.77
N PRO A 10 -23.99 -63.37 39.78
CA PRO A 10 -23.82 -63.68 38.36
C PRO A 10 -23.56 -62.43 37.51
N ILE A 11 -23.04 -62.70 36.31
CA ILE A 11 -22.79 -61.74 35.23
C ILE A 11 -24.14 -61.25 34.68
N LEU A 12 -24.43 -59.95 34.84
CA LEU A 12 -25.44 -59.27 34.05
C LEU A 12 -24.72 -58.57 32.88
N SER A 13 -24.78 -59.19 31.70
CA SER A 13 -24.33 -58.56 30.45
C SER A 13 -25.23 -57.37 30.13
N PHE A 14 -24.78 -56.16 30.46
CA PHE A 14 -25.33 -54.95 29.86
C PHE A 14 -24.68 -54.77 28.48
N LEU A 15 -25.39 -55.22 27.44
CA LEU A 15 -25.16 -54.86 26.05
C LEU A 15 -25.37 -53.35 25.92
N PHE A 16 -24.29 -52.58 26.03
CA PHE A 16 -24.27 -51.20 25.57
C PHE A 16 -24.34 -51.21 24.04
N LEU A 17 -25.56 -51.13 23.52
CA LEU A 17 -25.83 -50.69 22.16
C LEU A 17 -25.33 -49.24 22.07
N LEU A 18 -24.10 -49.06 21.57
CA LEU A 18 -23.62 -47.79 21.05
C LEU A 18 -24.50 -47.43 19.84
N PHE A 19 -25.58 -46.70 20.11
CA PHE A 19 -26.29 -45.96 19.09
C PHE A 19 -25.31 -44.92 18.55
N TRP A 20 -24.68 -45.24 17.43
CA TRP A 20 -24.02 -44.26 16.56
C TRP A 20 -25.13 -43.35 16.04
N ILE A 21 -25.45 -42.31 16.81
CA ILE A 21 -26.19 -41.16 16.27
C ILE A 21 -25.20 -40.48 15.34
N GLY A 22 -25.26 -40.87 14.06
CA GLY A 22 -24.64 -40.13 12.98
C GLY A 22 -25.25 -38.74 12.99
N VAL A 23 -24.57 -37.79 13.63
CA VAL A 23 -24.81 -36.38 13.42
C VAL A 23 -24.34 -36.14 11.98
N SER A 24 -25.27 -36.23 11.04
CA SER A 24 -25.07 -35.64 9.71
C SER A 24 -24.98 -34.13 9.93
N ALA A 25 -23.74 -33.64 10.12
CA ALA A 25 -23.45 -32.26 9.86
C ALA A 25 -23.84 -32.01 8.40
N HIS A 26 -24.97 -31.33 8.17
CA HIS A 26 -25.20 -30.63 6.92
C HIS A 26 -24.18 -29.50 6.87
N THR A 27 -22.95 -29.84 6.51
CA THR A 27 -22.09 -28.91 5.81
C THR A 27 -22.81 -28.59 4.52
N SER A 28 -23.37 -27.38 4.45
CA SER A 28 -23.62 -26.72 3.18
C SER A 28 -22.27 -26.65 2.46
N GLU A 29 -21.93 -27.71 1.71
CA GLU A 29 -20.98 -27.60 0.62
C GLU A 29 -21.61 -26.64 -0.37
N LYS A 30 -21.31 -25.35 -0.18
CA LYS A 30 -21.46 -24.35 -1.23
C LYS A 30 -20.69 -24.94 -2.40
N LYS A 31 -21.40 -25.31 -3.48
CA LYS A 31 -20.78 -25.75 -4.72
C LYS A 31 -19.63 -24.80 -4.99
N ILE A 32 -18.41 -25.30 -4.88
CA ILE A 32 -17.23 -24.61 -5.35
C ILE A 32 -17.44 -24.60 -6.86
N GLY A 33 -17.96 -23.47 -7.35
CA GLY A 33 -17.87 -23.15 -8.76
C GLY A 33 -16.40 -23.32 -9.15
N ASN A 34 -16.16 -23.93 -10.30
CA ASN A 34 -14.82 -24.09 -10.87
C ASN A 34 -13.98 -22.85 -10.55
N ALA A 35 -12.79 -23.04 -9.97
CA ALA A 35 -11.83 -21.98 -9.77
C ALA A 35 -11.51 -21.37 -11.14
N THR A 36 -12.25 -20.33 -11.51
CA THR A 36 -11.93 -19.48 -12.63
C THR A 36 -10.80 -18.55 -12.18
N ASP A 37 -9.83 -18.33 -13.07
CA ASP A 37 -8.81 -17.29 -13.04
C ASP A 37 -9.46 -15.90 -12.88
N SER A 38 -10.05 -15.63 -11.72
CA SER A 38 -10.82 -14.42 -11.46
C SER A 38 -9.86 -13.33 -11.01
N THR A 39 -9.76 -12.27 -11.81
CA THR A 39 -9.01 -11.06 -11.51
C THR A 39 -9.90 -10.07 -10.76
N SER A 40 -9.32 -9.27 -9.88
CA SER A 40 -10.01 -8.06 -9.39
C SER A 40 -9.97 -6.95 -10.45
N LEU A 41 -10.82 -5.93 -10.28
CA LEU A 41 -10.81 -4.75 -11.15
C LEU A 41 -9.49 -4.00 -11.04
N PHE A 42 -8.90 -3.90 -9.84
CA PHE A 42 -7.59 -3.30 -9.63
C PHE A 42 -6.49 -4.02 -10.44
N ASP A 43 -6.39 -5.35 -10.30
CA ASP A 43 -5.37 -6.14 -11.01
C ASP A 43 -5.53 -6.00 -12.53
N HIS A 44 -6.77 -5.98 -13.02
CA HIS A 44 -7.07 -5.80 -14.43
C HIS A 44 -6.58 -4.43 -14.94
N ILE A 45 -6.88 -3.34 -14.22
CA ILE A 45 -6.42 -1.98 -14.58
C ILE A 45 -4.90 -1.87 -14.50
N TYR A 46 -4.29 -2.43 -13.45
CA TYR A 46 -2.85 -2.40 -13.25
C TYR A 46 -2.08 -3.05 -14.43
N GLN A 47 -2.59 -4.18 -14.93
CA GLN A 47 -2.00 -4.96 -16.02
C GLN A 47 -2.19 -4.35 -17.42
N MET A 48 -3.06 -3.35 -17.59
CA MET A 48 -3.27 -2.72 -18.90
C MET A 48 -1.99 -2.06 -19.43
N GLU A 49 -1.79 -2.15 -20.74
CA GLU A 49 -0.74 -1.40 -21.42
C GLU A 49 -1.06 0.09 -21.47
N GLY A 50 -0.03 0.93 -21.31
CA GLY A 50 -0.17 2.38 -21.32
C GLY A 50 -0.87 2.94 -20.08
N VAL A 51 -1.47 4.12 -20.26
CA VAL A 51 -2.21 4.86 -19.23
C VAL A 51 -3.71 4.72 -19.53
N PRO A 52 -4.48 3.93 -18.75
CA PRO A 52 -5.92 3.85 -18.91
C PRO A 52 -6.59 5.18 -18.54
N SER A 53 -7.89 5.29 -18.80
CA SER A 53 -8.67 6.48 -18.48
C SER A 53 -9.88 6.12 -17.62
N ILE A 54 -10.24 7.03 -16.72
CA ILE A 54 -11.45 6.96 -15.90
C ILE A 54 -12.22 8.27 -16.02
N LYS A 55 -13.52 8.15 -16.32
CA LYS A 55 -14.49 9.25 -16.29
C LYS A 55 -15.38 9.07 -15.07
N ILE A 56 -15.46 10.10 -14.25
CA ILE A 56 -16.22 10.11 -13.00
C ILE A 56 -17.28 11.21 -13.11
N ASN A 57 -18.54 10.82 -13.32
CA ASN A 57 -19.67 11.74 -13.33
C ASN A 57 -20.31 11.77 -11.94
N THR A 58 -20.28 12.93 -11.27
CA THR A 58 -20.84 13.12 -9.92
C THR A 58 -21.01 14.61 -9.61
N ASP A 59 -21.78 14.96 -8.57
CA ASP A 59 -21.83 16.35 -8.04
C ASP A 59 -20.49 16.72 -7.41
N TYR A 60 -19.59 17.21 -8.25
CA TYR A 60 -18.21 17.53 -7.87
C TYR A 60 -18.18 18.67 -6.83
N GLY A 61 -19.10 19.63 -6.96
CA GLY A 61 -19.25 20.70 -5.99
C GLY A 61 -19.58 20.19 -4.58
N TYR A 62 -20.49 19.21 -4.47
CA TYR A 62 -20.85 18.57 -3.20
C TYR A 62 -19.68 17.75 -2.64
N LEU A 63 -18.98 16.99 -3.49
CA LEU A 63 -17.81 16.20 -3.10
C LEU A 63 -16.75 17.07 -2.41
N LEU A 64 -16.46 18.25 -2.97
CA LEU A 64 -15.51 19.18 -2.37
C LEU A 64 -16.06 19.86 -1.10
N ARG A 65 -17.31 20.32 -1.10
CA ARG A 65 -17.93 20.97 0.09
C ARG A 65 -18.03 20.03 1.29
N LYS A 66 -18.11 18.72 1.05
CA LYS A 66 -18.23 17.67 2.07
C LYS A 66 -16.96 16.86 2.26
N SER A 67 -15.84 17.29 1.68
CA SER A 67 -14.59 16.52 1.67
C SER A 67 -14.15 16.07 3.08
N MET A 68 -14.29 16.95 4.07
CA MET A 68 -13.89 16.63 5.45
C MET A 68 -14.79 15.59 6.13
N LYS A 69 -16.00 15.35 5.62
CA LYS A 69 -16.95 14.41 6.20
C LYS A 69 -16.78 12.97 5.72
N GLU A 70 -16.14 12.77 4.56
CA GLU A 70 -16.03 11.45 3.92
C GLU A 70 -17.38 10.74 3.71
N GLU A 71 -18.44 11.51 3.45
CA GLU A 71 -19.76 10.96 3.11
C GLU A 71 -19.75 10.45 1.66
N TYR A 72 -20.25 9.24 1.44
CA TYR A 72 -20.47 8.72 0.09
C TYR A 72 -21.61 9.48 -0.62
N GLN A 73 -21.42 9.73 -1.91
CA GLN A 73 -22.41 10.24 -2.84
C GLN A 73 -22.48 9.36 -4.09
N PRO A 74 -23.60 9.33 -4.82
CA PRO A 74 -23.69 8.61 -6.10
C PRO A 74 -22.69 9.13 -7.14
N ALA A 75 -22.17 8.23 -7.96
CA ALA A 75 -21.34 8.56 -9.11
C ALA A 75 -21.52 7.52 -10.22
N LYS A 76 -21.41 7.95 -11.47
CA LYS A 76 -21.25 7.05 -12.61
C LYS A 76 -19.79 7.01 -13.02
N VAL A 77 -19.25 5.80 -13.18
CA VAL A 77 -17.84 5.58 -13.53
C VAL A 77 -17.74 4.80 -14.82
N ILE A 78 -16.95 5.33 -15.76
CA ILE A 78 -16.55 4.62 -16.98
C ILE A 78 -15.03 4.51 -17.00
N ILE A 79 -14.52 3.29 -17.16
CA ILE A 79 -13.08 3.01 -17.29
C ILE A 79 -12.82 2.48 -18.70
N THR A 80 -11.77 3.01 -19.34
CA THR A 80 -11.31 2.54 -20.65
C THR A 80 -9.82 2.23 -20.62
N ASN A 81 -9.38 1.28 -21.44
CA ASN A 81 -7.96 1.08 -21.67
C ASN A 81 -7.37 2.21 -22.55
N SER A 82 -6.07 2.13 -22.85
CA SER A 82 -5.36 3.13 -23.64
C SER A 82 -5.75 3.18 -25.12
N SER A 83 -6.42 2.15 -25.66
CA SER A 83 -7.00 2.15 -27.01
C SER A 83 -8.42 2.70 -27.07
N GLY A 84 -9.03 3.00 -25.92
CA GLY A 84 -10.40 3.52 -25.79
C GLY A 84 -11.47 2.42 -25.68
N GLU A 85 -11.08 1.16 -25.56
CA GLU A 85 -12.03 0.07 -25.27
C GLU A 85 -12.55 0.19 -23.84
N MET A 86 -13.86 0.03 -23.68
CA MET A 86 -14.54 0.09 -22.40
C MET A 86 -14.25 -1.17 -21.57
N VAL A 87 -13.85 -0.96 -20.33
CA VAL A 87 -13.52 -1.99 -19.34
C VAL A 87 -14.60 -2.08 -18.26
N MET A 88 -15.10 -0.92 -17.83
CA MET A 88 -16.12 -0.81 -16.78
C MET A 88 -17.08 0.32 -17.13
N ASP A 89 -18.37 0.09 -16.94
CA ASP A 89 -19.44 1.11 -16.89
C ASP A 89 -20.34 0.74 -15.72
N SER A 90 -20.43 1.59 -14.70
CA SER A 90 -21.11 1.27 -13.44
C SER A 90 -21.65 2.51 -12.72
N GLU A 91 -22.79 2.29 -12.06
CA GLU A 91 -23.41 3.22 -11.12
C GLU A 91 -22.93 2.88 -9.70
N THR A 92 -22.02 3.69 -9.19
CA THR A 92 -21.27 3.43 -7.96
C THR A 92 -21.46 4.58 -6.96
N ARG A 93 -20.72 4.54 -5.86
CA ARG A 93 -20.62 5.64 -4.91
C ARG A 93 -19.16 6.05 -4.71
N ILE A 94 -18.96 7.35 -4.52
CA ILE A 94 -17.66 7.97 -4.35
C ILE A 94 -17.65 8.78 -3.05
N ARG A 95 -16.48 8.84 -2.40
CA ARG A 95 -16.20 9.80 -1.33
C ARG A 95 -14.77 10.27 -1.40
N THR A 96 -14.48 11.38 -0.74
CA THR A 96 -13.11 11.78 -0.44
C THR A 96 -12.50 10.92 0.67
N ARG A 97 -11.17 10.82 0.70
CA ARG A 97 -10.39 10.12 1.74
C ARG A 97 -9.10 10.87 2.09
N GLY A 98 -8.49 10.45 3.20
CA GLY A 98 -7.18 10.94 3.65
C GLY A 98 -7.29 12.06 4.69
N ASN A 99 -6.15 12.60 5.12
CA ASN A 99 -6.09 13.60 6.19
C ASN A 99 -5.65 14.97 5.67
N MET A 100 -4.35 15.16 5.46
CA MET A 100 -3.76 16.46 5.10
C MET A 100 -4.31 16.98 3.76
N ARG A 101 -4.31 16.14 2.72
CA ARG A 101 -4.70 16.53 1.36
C ARG A 101 -6.14 17.05 1.27
N LYS A 102 -7.06 16.62 2.16
CA LYS A 102 -8.42 17.18 2.23
C LYS A 102 -8.47 18.61 2.73
N GLN A 103 -7.46 19.04 3.49
CA GLN A 103 -7.36 20.38 4.06
C GLN A 103 -6.62 21.35 3.16
N VAL A 104 -5.64 20.86 2.39
CA VAL A 104 -4.69 21.73 1.66
C VAL A 104 -4.77 21.63 0.14
N CYS A 105 -5.37 20.57 -0.42
CA CYS A 105 -5.44 20.36 -1.87
C CYS A 105 -6.78 20.78 -2.47
N GLY A 106 -6.72 21.26 -3.72
CA GLY A 106 -7.91 21.64 -4.49
C GLY A 106 -8.70 20.43 -4.99
N VAL A 107 -8.05 19.27 -5.12
CA VAL A 107 -8.70 17.98 -5.38
C VAL A 107 -8.20 16.96 -4.36
N PRO A 108 -9.03 16.52 -3.41
CA PRO A 108 -8.62 15.52 -2.43
C PRO A 108 -8.57 14.12 -3.07
N PRO A 109 -7.76 13.20 -2.51
CA PRO A 109 -7.84 11.78 -2.83
C PRO A 109 -9.27 11.25 -2.65
N ILE A 110 -9.65 10.27 -3.47
CA ILE A 110 -10.98 9.67 -3.44
C ILE A 110 -10.92 8.16 -3.22
N LYS A 111 -12.05 7.61 -2.83
CA LYS A 111 -12.36 6.20 -2.81
C LYS A 111 -13.66 5.99 -3.58
N ILE A 112 -13.63 5.11 -4.58
CA ILE A 112 -14.81 4.62 -5.30
C ILE A 112 -15.12 3.23 -4.75
N ASP A 113 -16.41 2.95 -4.55
CA ASP A 113 -16.93 1.77 -3.88
C ASP A 113 -18.03 1.19 -4.78
N PHE A 114 -17.65 0.19 -5.56
CA PHE A 114 -18.47 -0.53 -6.53
C PHE A 114 -19.41 -1.51 -5.81
N THR A 115 -20.51 -1.90 -6.43
CA THR A 115 -21.31 -2.98 -5.84
C THR A 115 -20.72 -4.35 -6.20
N ASP A 116 -20.75 -5.29 -5.26
CA ASP A 116 -20.36 -6.69 -5.51
C ASP A 116 -21.11 -7.29 -6.70
N GLU A 117 -22.38 -6.91 -6.86
CA GLU A 117 -23.27 -7.40 -7.90
C GLU A 117 -22.81 -6.92 -9.29
N GLU A 118 -22.43 -5.66 -9.45
CA GLU A 118 -21.88 -5.12 -10.70
C GLU A 118 -20.51 -5.73 -11.03
N LEU A 119 -19.62 -5.85 -10.04
CA LEU A 119 -18.30 -6.45 -10.25
C LEU A 119 -18.41 -7.90 -10.73
N GLN A 120 -19.23 -8.70 -10.08
CA GLN A 120 -19.45 -10.10 -10.47
C GLN A 120 -20.12 -10.21 -11.86
N GLN A 121 -21.05 -9.32 -12.20
CA GLN A 121 -21.67 -9.29 -13.54
C GLN A 121 -20.65 -9.00 -14.63
N GLN A 122 -19.62 -8.21 -14.34
CA GLN A 122 -18.51 -7.91 -15.26
C GLN A 122 -17.33 -8.89 -15.13
N GLY A 123 -17.48 -9.95 -14.33
CA GLY A 123 -16.50 -11.03 -14.20
C GLY A 123 -15.32 -10.74 -13.27
N PHE A 124 -15.41 -9.69 -12.46
CA PHE A 124 -14.41 -9.34 -11.46
C PHE A 124 -14.68 -9.98 -10.10
N LEU A 125 -13.63 -10.09 -9.29
CA LEU A 125 -13.75 -10.40 -7.86
C LEU A 125 -14.54 -9.29 -7.13
N SER A 126 -15.24 -9.69 -6.07
CA SER A 126 -15.88 -8.79 -5.08
C SER A 126 -14.83 -8.10 -4.21
N MET A 127 -14.07 -7.21 -4.84
CA MET A 127 -13.14 -6.28 -4.21
C MET A 127 -13.56 -4.91 -4.71
N ASP A 128 -14.39 -4.26 -3.91
CA ASP A 128 -15.27 -3.15 -4.28
C ASP A 128 -14.58 -1.79 -4.29
N ASP A 129 -13.36 -1.71 -3.78
CA ASP A 129 -12.69 -0.45 -3.54
C ASP A 129 -11.63 -0.12 -4.58
N LEU A 130 -11.68 1.10 -5.14
CA LEU A 130 -10.55 1.70 -5.84
C LEU A 130 -10.16 3.03 -5.18
N LYS A 131 -8.87 3.16 -4.84
CA LYS A 131 -8.31 4.35 -4.18
C LYS A 131 -7.50 5.17 -5.17
N PHE A 132 -7.82 6.45 -5.31
CA PHE A 132 -7.11 7.36 -6.20
C PHE A 132 -6.48 8.53 -5.45
N ILE A 133 -5.28 8.89 -5.89
CA ILE A 133 -4.53 10.07 -5.47
C ILE A 133 -4.36 11.00 -6.67
N PHE A 134 -4.47 12.30 -6.43
CA PHE A 134 -4.48 13.31 -7.49
C PHE A 134 -3.44 14.41 -7.23
N PRO A 135 -3.07 15.19 -8.26
CA PRO A 135 -2.28 16.39 -8.07
C PRO A 135 -3.00 17.34 -7.10
N CYS A 136 -2.24 17.94 -6.18
CA CYS A 136 -2.81 18.79 -5.14
C CYS A 136 -3.45 20.09 -5.70
N GLY A 137 -3.12 20.45 -6.94
CA GLY A 137 -3.62 21.60 -7.67
C GLY A 137 -3.50 21.42 -9.18
N ARG A 138 -3.82 22.47 -9.94
CA ARG A 138 -3.88 22.43 -11.42
C ARG A 138 -2.57 22.83 -12.11
N LYS A 139 -1.52 23.19 -11.36
CA LYS A 139 -0.28 23.69 -11.95
C LYS A 139 0.62 22.52 -12.33
N GLN A 140 1.48 22.71 -13.33
CA GLN A 140 2.40 21.66 -13.79
C GLN A 140 3.23 21.06 -12.64
N TRP A 141 3.69 21.89 -11.69
CA TRP A 141 4.47 21.40 -10.54
C TRP A 141 3.66 20.57 -9.54
N ASP A 142 2.33 20.70 -9.51
CA ASP A 142 1.47 19.80 -8.73
C ASP A 142 1.44 18.41 -9.39
N GLN A 143 1.33 18.36 -10.72
CA GLN A 143 1.39 17.12 -11.50
C GLN A 143 2.77 16.45 -11.38
N THR A 144 3.85 17.22 -11.51
CA THR A 144 5.22 16.72 -11.32
C THR A 144 5.40 16.08 -9.95
N ARG A 145 4.76 16.59 -8.89
CA ARG A 145 4.87 16.01 -7.54
C ARG A 145 4.13 14.70 -7.41
N LEU A 146 2.94 14.58 -8.00
CA LEU A 146 2.26 13.28 -8.08
C LEU A 146 3.14 12.26 -8.80
N TYR A 147 3.77 12.65 -9.91
CA TYR A 147 4.69 11.78 -10.63
C TYR A 147 5.93 11.40 -9.82
N LYS A 148 6.48 12.32 -9.02
CA LYS A 148 7.56 12.00 -8.08
C LYS A 148 7.10 11.01 -7.00
N GLU A 149 5.88 11.14 -6.48
CA GLU A 149 5.33 10.19 -5.51
C GLU A 149 5.13 8.81 -6.13
N TYR A 150 4.58 8.74 -7.34
CA TYR A 150 4.48 7.52 -8.13
C TYR A 150 5.85 6.86 -8.33
N LEU A 151 6.88 7.65 -8.66
CA LEU A 151 8.26 7.19 -8.78
C LEU A 151 8.81 6.62 -7.47
N VAL A 152 8.46 7.16 -6.30
CA VAL A 152 8.85 6.61 -5.00
C VAL A 152 8.27 5.21 -4.79
N TYR A 153 6.99 4.98 -5.12
CA TYR A 153 6.41 3.64 -5.07
C TYR A 153 7.15 2.66 -5.99
N GLN A 154 7.51 3.07 -7.22
CA GLN A 154 8.27 2.24 -8.15
C GLN A 154 9.68 1.91 -7.60
N MET A 155 10.39 2.89 -7.03
CA MET A 155 11.69 2.65 -6.41
C MET A 155 11.60 1.71 -5.20
N TYR A 156 10.53 1.80 -4.41
CA TYR A 156 10.35 0.92 -3.25
C TYR A 156 10.08 -0.54 -3.65
N ASP A 157 9.41 -0.78 -4.78
CA ASP A 157 9.13 -2.16 -5.24
C ASP A 157 10.43 -2.96 -5.49
N VAL A 158 11.49 -2.29 -5.97
CA VAL A 158 12.84 -2.88 -6.10
C VAL A 158 13.50 -3.16 -4.76
N VAL A 159 13.28 -2.30 -3.76
CA VAL A 159 13.95 -2.38 -2.46
C VAL A 159 13.26 -3.38 -1.53
N GLY A 160 11.94 -3.31 -1.44
CA GLY A 160 11.17 -4.03 -0.43
C GLY A 160 10.65 -5.39 -0.88
N GLU A 161 10.62 -5.68 -2.19
CA GLU A 161 9.96 -6.84 -2.85
C GLU A 161 8.45 -7.01 -2.54
N HIS A 162 7.93 -6.22 -1.60
CA HIS A 162 6.61 -6.29 -0.98
C HIS A 162 5.92 -4.93 -0.99
N GLY A 163 6.24 -4.06 -1.96
CA GLY A 163 5.61 -2.76 -2.13
C GLY A 163 4.13 -2.84 -2.52
N MET A 164 3.40 -1.78 -2.21
CA MET A 164 2.07 -1.54 -2.78
C MET A 164 2.19 -1.19 -4.27
N ARG A 165 1.27 -1.69 -5.08
CA ARG A 165 1.20 -1.38 -6.50
C ARG A 165 0.51 -0.03 -6.75
N VAL A 166 0.99 0.67 -7.76
CA VAL A 166 0.40 1.93 -8.23
C VAL A 166 0.33 1.97 -9.76
N LYS A 167 -0.66 2.68 -10.30
CA LYS A 167 -0.82 2.86 -11.75
C LYS A 167 -1.24 4.29 -12.06
N LEU A 168 -0.56 4.95 -13.00
CA LEU A 168 -1.03 6.24 -13.54
C LEU A 168 -2.30 6.03 -14.36
N ILE A 169 -3.24 6.96 -14.25
CA ILE A 169 -4.53 6.92 -14.94
C ILE A 169 -4.96 8.34 -15.35
N ASN A 170 -5.49 8.50 -16.56
CA ASN A 170 -6.10 9.78 -16.96
C ASN A 170 -7.47 9.90 -16.27
N VAL A 171 -7.73 11.02 -15.61
CA VAL A 171 -8.93 11.23 -14.81
C VAL A 171 -9.70 12.43 -15.34
N GLU A 172 -10.96 12.20 -15.71
CA GLU A 172 -11.91 13.26 -16.03
C GLU A 172 -13.03 13.29 -14.99
N PHE A 173 -13.18 14.42 -14.29
CA PHE A 173 -14.37 14.69 -13.47
C PHE A 173 -15.41 15.44 -14.29
N ILE A 174 -16.61 14.88 -14.34
CA ILE A 174 -17.76 15.41 -15.10
C ILE A 174 -18.86 15.77 -14.09
N ASP A 175 -19.49 16.92 -14.26
CA ASP A 175 -20.59 17.40 -13.43
C ASP A 175 -21.53 18.23 -14.31
N ASP A 176 -22.78 17.78 -14.46
CA ASP A 176 -23.78 18.30 -15.42
C ASP A 176 -23.25 18.41 -16.87
N ASP A 177 -22.68 17.32 -17.39
CA ASP A 177 -22.07 17.22 -18.74
C ASP A 177 -20.85 18.12 -19.01
N ASP A 178 -20.41 18.91 -18.04
CA ASP A 178 -19.18 19.70 -18.11
C ASP A 178 -17.99 18.96 -17.51
N THR A 179 -16.87 18.89 -18.24
CA THR A 179 -15.58 18.49 -17.66
C THR A 179 -15.08 19.57 -16.69
N LYS A 180 -15.07 19.26 -15.39
CA LYS A 180 -14.58 20.18 -14.34
C LYS A 180 -13.07 20.07 -14.14
N TYR A 181 -12.52 18.87 -14.24
CA TYR A 181 -11.09 18.59 -14.13
C TYR A 181 -10.68 17.49 -15.09
N ASP A 182 -9.46 17.64 -15.61
CA ASP A 182 -8.77 16.69 -16.47
C ASP A 182 -7.28 16.72 -16.09
N PHE A 183 -6.76 15.60 -15.58
CA PHE A 183 -5.37 15.44 -15.17
C PHE A 183 -5.00 13.96 -15.10
N VAL A 184 -3.71 13.67 -14.91
CA VAL A 184 -3.26 12.31 -14.60
C VAL A 184 -3.30 12.12 -13.08
N GLY A 185 -4.05 11.12 -12.63
CA GLY A 185 -4.08 10.62 -11.26
C GLY A 185 -3.24 9.36 -11.08
N MET A 186 -3.26 8.84 -9.86
CA MET A 186 -2.62 7.59 -9.48
C MET A 186 -3.62 6.69 -8.78
N LEU A 187 -3.89 5.52 -9.36
CA LEU A 187 -4.58 4.42 -8.69
C LEU A 187 -3.59 3.73 -7.74
N VAL A 188 -4.01 3.45 -6.52
CA VAL A 188 -3.19 2.85 -5.46
C VAL A 188 -3.85 1.58 -4.95
N GLU A 189 -3.07 0.52 -4.82
CA GLU A 189 -3.50 -0.74 -4.25
C GLU A 189 -3.98 -0.55 -2.80
N ASP A 190 -5.14 -1.11 -2.47
CA ASP A 190 -5.61 -1.17 -1.10
C ASP A 190 -5.06 -2.40 -0.35
N GLU A 191 -5.25 -2.38 0.97
CA GLU A 191 -4.86 -3.40 1.91
C GLU A 191 -5.46 -4.79 1.64
N GLU A 192 -6.69 -4.87 1.14
CA GLU A 192 -7.34 -6.14 0.81
C GLU A 192 -6.76 -6.72 -0.48
N GLU A 193 -6.57 -5.88 -1.51
CA GLU A 193 -5.89 -6.24 -2.76
C GLU A 193 -4.46 -6.72 -2.50
N TYR A 194 -3.72 -5.98 -1.68
CA TYR A 194 -2.38 -6.35 -1.25
C TYR A 194 -2.39 -7.70 -0.53
N ALA A 195 -3.30 -7.88 0.44
CA ALA A 195 -3.42 -9.10 1.22
C ALA A 195 -3.71 -10.32 0.32
N ARG A 196 -4.64 -10.19 -0.62
CA ARG A 196 -4.94 -11.23 -1.60
C ARG A 196 -3.72 -11.53 -2.47
N ARG A 197 -3.13 -10.51 -3.10
CA ARG A 197 -2.00 -10.66 -4.03
C ARG A 197 -0.79 -11.32 -3.37
N LYS A 198 -0.46 -10.93 -2.14
CA LYS A 198 0.71 -11.44 -1.41
C LYS A 198 0.39 -12.64 -0.51
N ASN A 199 -0.86 -13.12 -0.52
CA ASN A 199 -1.37 -14.12 0.42
C ASN A 199 -1.03 -13.74 1.88
N ALA A 200 -1.10 -12.44 2.17
CA ALA A 200 -0.71 -11.84 3.43
C ALA A 200 -1.91 -11.67 4.36
N LYS A 201 -1.64 -11.50 5.65
CA LYS A 201 -2.66 -11.04 6.62
C LYS A 201 -2.31 -9.65 7.12
N ILE A 202 -3.29 -8.75 7.09
CA ILE A 202 -3.18 -7.41 7.68
C ILE A 202 -3.23 -7.49 9.20
N VAL A 203 -2.40 -6.72 9.90
CA VAL A 203 -2.24 -6.73 11.36
C VAL A 203 -2.55 -5.34 11.93
N GLU A 204 -3.84 -5.08 12.12
CA GLU A 204 -4.34 -3.77 12.55
C GLU A 204 -4.10 -3.49 14.04
N VAL A 205 -4.22 -4.51 14.89
CA VAL A 205 -4.22 -4.34 16.36
C VAL A 205 -2.85 -4.60 16.98
N GLY A 206 -2.66 -4.06 18.19
CA GLY A 206 -1.46 -4.30 19.00
C GLY A 206 -0.38 -3.23 18.86
N LYS A 207 0.39 -3.05 19.93
CA LYS A 207 1.59 -2.21 19.93
C LYS A 207 2.72 -2.94 19.23
N LEU A 208 3.48 -2.22 18.42
CA LEU A 208 4.62 -2.76 17.68
C LEU A 208 5.87 -1.97 18.05
N SER A 209 6.95 -2.68 18.35
CA SER A 209 8.29 -2.10 18.34
C SER A 209 9.02 -2.57 17.08
N ASP A 210 10.11 -1.90 16.74
CA ASP A 210 11.02 -2.30 15.67
C ASP A 210 11.50 -3.76 15.85
N GLY A 211 11.76 -4.20 17.10
CA GLY A 211 12.09 -5.60 17.40
C GLY A 211 11.00 -6.63 17.04
N GLY A 212 9.75 -6.21 16.82
CA GLY A 212 8.65 -7.06 16.35
C GLY A 212 8.60 -7.24 14.83
N LEU A 213 9.34 -6.44 14.08
CA LEU A 213 9.42 -6.51 12.62
C LEU A 213 10.48 -7.52 12.15
N ASP A 214 10.28 -8.04 10.94
CA ASP A 214 11.33 -8.73 10.19
C ASP A 214 12.53 -7.79 9.99
N ARG A 215 13.72 -8.28 10.35
CA ARG A 215 14.87 -7.39 10.57
C ARG A 215 15.46 -6.88 9.26
N ASP A 216 15.62 -7.74 8.26
CA ASP A 216 16.16 -7.36 6.96
C ASP A 216 15.21 -6.37 6.25
N SER A 217 13.92 -6.70 6.20
CA SER A 217 12.89 -5.83 5.62
C SER A 217 12.81 -4.47 6.31
N PHE A 218 12.90 -4.45 7.63
CA PHE A 218 12.90 -3.21 8.41
C PHE A 218 14.12 -2.32 8.12
N LEU A 219 15.31 -2.91 8.00
CA LEU A 219 16.53 -2.16 7.69
C LEU A 219 16.46 -1.56 6.27
N LYS A 220 16.04 -2.36 5.28
CA LYS A 220 15.79 -1.88 3.91
C LYS A 220 14.77 -0.74 3.91
N MET A 221 13.62 -0.91 4.54
CA MET A 221 12.63 0.16 4.66
C MET A 221 13.22 1.43 5.30
N THR A 222 13.98 1.32 6.39
CA THR A 222 14.50 2.49 7.11
C THR A 222 15.53 3.26 6.27
N PHE A 223 16.44 2.57 5.57
CA PHE A 223 17.38 3.21 4.65
C PHE A 223 16.67 3.82 3.44
N PHE A 224 15.60 3.19 2.94
CA PHE A 224 14.79 3.75 1.86
C PHE A 224 14.15 5.07 2.28
N GLN A 225 13.50 5.09 3.44
CA GLN A 225 12.88 6.30 3.98
C GLN A 225 13.92 7.41 4.18
N TYR A 226 15.14 7.07 4.61
CA TYR A 226 16.25 8.02 4.67
C TYR A 226 16.68 8.53 3.28
N MET A 227 16.80 7.64 2.28
CA MET A 227 17.19 7.99 0.91
C MET A 227 16.27 9.08 0.34
N ILE A 228 14.95 8.93 0.54
CA ILE A 228 13.93 9.87 0.04
C ILE A 228 13.63 11.05 1.00
N ALA A 229 14.36 11.16 2.13
CA ALA A 229 14.10 12.11 3.21
C ALA A 229 12.64 12.09 3.71
N ASN A 230 12.10 10.89 3.94
CA ASN A 230 10.78 10.74 4.55
C ASN A 230 10.90 10.55 6.06
N THR A 231 10.26 11.45 6.81
CA THR A 231 10.14 11.38 8.26
C THR A 231 8.70 11.24 8.74
N ASP A 232 7.73 11.14 7.81
CA ASP A 232 6.31 10.98 8.12
C ASP A 232 5.93 9.50 8.18
N TRP A 233 6.57 8.75 9.07
CA TRP A 233 6.25 7.34 9.34
C TRP A 233 6.73 6.94 10.73
N THR A 234 6.03 6.03 11.42
CA THR A 234 6.56 5.45 12.67
C THR A 234 6.08 4.03 12.91
N VAL A 235 6.94 3.18 13.49
CA VAL A 235 6.58 1.80 13.86
C VAL A 235 5.56 1.75 15.00
N PRO A 236 5.71 2.48 16.13
CA PRO A 236 4.84 2.31 17.28
C PRO A 236 3.37 2.64 17.03
N THR A 237 3.10 3.67 16.22
CA THR A 237 1.73 4.06 15.86
C THR A 237 1.31 3.51 14.51
N LYS A 238 2.19 2.77 13.81
CA LYS A 238 1.97 2.27 12.44
C LYS A 238 1.65 3.39 11.45
N HIS A 239 2.14 4.60 11.71
CA HIS A 239 1.85 5.77 10.87
C HIS A 239 2.53 5.57 9.51
N ASN A 240 1.74 5.65 8.44
CA ASN A 240 2.16 5.42 7.05
C ASN A 240 2.89 4.08 6.84
N LEU A 241 2.53 3.05 7.62
CA LEU A 241 3.01 1.68 7.50
C LEU A 241 1.84 0.70 7.54
N GLU A 242 1.74 -0.17 6.54
CA GLU A 242 0.84 -1.32 6.55
C GLU A 242 1.57 -2.50 7.18
N ILE A 243 1.02 -3.07 8.25
CA ILE A 243 1.68 -4.15 8.99
C ILE A 243 1.14 -5.48 8.53
N VAL A 244 1.99 -6.30 7.93
CA VAL A 244 1.56 -7.51 7.25
C VAL A 244 2.30 -8.74 7.74
N LYS A 245 1.57 -9.86 7.82
CA LYS A 245 2.15 -11.19 8.02
C LYS A 245 2.22 -11.90 6.68
N ILE A 246 3.43 -12.01 6.13
CA ILE A 246 3.71 -12.76 4.91
C ILE A 246 3.95 -14.25 5.25
N PRO A 247 3.40 -15.20 4.48
CA PRO A 247 3.70 -16.62 4.63
C PRO A 247 5.21 -16.89 4.50
N GLY A 248 5.76 -17.75 5.37
CA GLY A 248 7.18 -18.09 5.36
C GLY A 248 8.11 -17.08 6.06
N VAL A 249 7.66 -15.85 6.33
CA VAL A 249 8.42 -14.85 7.09
C VAL A 249 8.11 -15.03 8.58
N ALA A 250 9.15 -15.14 9.42
CA ALA A 250 8.96 -15.45 10.84
C ALA A 250 8.25 -14.32 11.62
N LYS A 251 8.59 -13.06 11.33
CA LYS A 251 7.99 -11.87 11.94
C LYS A 251 7.03 -11.16 10.97
N VAL A 252 6.42 -10.06 11.42
CA VAL A 252 5.61 -9.19 10.55
C VAL A 252 6.52 -8.21 9.81
N MET A 253 6.10 -7.76 8.64
CA MET A 253 6.77 -6.70 7.87
C MET A 253 5.97 -5.40 7.98
N GLY A 254 6.66 -4.27 7.91
CA GLY A 254 6.05 -2.96 7.72
C GLY A 254 6.22 -2.53 6.26
N ILE A 255 5.12 -2.29 5.56
CA ILE A 255 5.12 -1.84 4.17
C ILE A 255 4.82 -0.34 4.17
N PRO A 256 5.78 0.53 3.84
CA PRO A 256 5.55 1.96 3.78
C PRO A 256 4.64 2.33 2.62
N TYR A 257 3.78 3.32 2.87
CA TYR A 257 2.90 3.93 1.87
C TYR A 257 2.71 5.42 2.21
N ASP A 258 2.00 6.17 1.36
CA ASP A 258 1.75 7.61 1.53
C ASP A 258 3.06 8.43 1.58
N PHE A 259 3.74 8.52 0.44
CA PHE A 259 5.07 9.14 0.33
C PHE A 259 5.03 10.64 0.04
N ASP A 260 3.88 11.29 0.10
CA ASP A 260 3.71 12.68 -0.29
C ASP A 260 4.49 13.67 0.61
N TYR A 261 4.70 13.29 1.88
CA TYR A 261 5.43 14.10 2.86
C TYR A 261 6.95 14.04 2.77
N CYS A 262 7.52 13.26 1.85
CA CYS A 262 8.97 13.11 1.76
C CYS A 262 9.66 14.26 0.99
N GLY A 263 10.92 14.53 1.34
CA GLY A 263 11.74 15.57 0.71
C GLY A 263 12.01 15.34 -0.78
N PHE A 264 12.02 14.08 -1.24
CA PHE A 264 12.15 13.72 -2.66
C PHE A 264 10.99 14.24 -3.50
N VAL A 265 9.74 14.08 -3.01
CA VAL A 265 8.54 14.61 -3.66
C VAL A 265 8.48 16.13 -3.51
N GLY A 266 8.73 16.63 -2.30
CA GLY A 266 8.89 18.05 -2.03
C GLY A 266 7.59 18.85 -2.18
N HIS A 267 6.46 18.32 -1.69
CA HIS A 267 5.21 19.07 -1.59
C HIS A 267 5.39 20.32 -0.70
N LYS A 268 4.78 21.45 -1.08
CA LYS A 268 4.89 22.72 -0.32
C LYS A 268 4.26 22.67 1.07
N TYR A 269 3.31 21.78 1.28
CA TYR A 269 2.65 21.59 2.57
C TYR A 269 3.43 20.63 3.47
N ALA A 270 4.42 19.89 2.94
CA ALA A 270 5.21 18.96 3.72
C ALA A 270 6.18 19.75 4.60
N VAL A 271 6.09 19.52 5.90
CA VAL A 271 6.94 20.16 6.92
C VAL A 271 7.39 19.11 7.92
N PRO A 272 8.63 19.17 8.46
CA PRO A 272 9.04 18.22 9.49
C PRO A 272 8.17 18.35 10.73
N HIS A 273 7.98 17.25 11.45
CA HIS A 273 7.36 17.29 12.77
C HIS A 273 8.22 18.15 13.73
N SER A 274 7.58 18.93 14.60
CA SER A 274 8.26 19.91 15.49
C SER A 274 9.30 19.29 16.42
N ASP A 275 9.16 18.00 16.72
CA ASP A 275 10.03 17.26 17.62
C ASP A 275 11.30 16.74 16.95
N LEU A 276 11.41 16.87 15.62
CA LEU A 276 12.59 16.45 14.86
C LEU A 276 13.66 17.54 14.85
N PRO A 277 14.96 17.17 14.83
CA PRO A 277 16.06 18.14 14.83
C PRO A 277 16.34 18.78 13.46
N ILE A 278 15.48 18.56 12.47
CA ILE A 278 15.61 19.07 11.10
C ILE A 278 14.67 20.26 10.88
N LYS A 279 15.07 21.19 10.01
CA LYS A 279 14.29 22.41 9.72
C LYS A 279 13.55 22.37 8.39
N SER A 280 13.85 21.39 7.55
CA SER A 280 13.31 21.24 6.22
C SER A 280 13.06 19.77 5.91
N VAL A 281 11.98 19.46 5.20
CA VAL A 281 11.71 18.08 4.70
C VAL A 281 12.78 17.59 3.72
N HIS A 282 13.57 18.50 3.16
CA HIS A 282 14.70 18.14 2.28
C HIS A 282 15.96 17.72 3.06
N GLU A 283 15.98 17.89 4.40
CA GLU A 283 17.05 17.37 5.25
C GLU A 283 16.77 15.91 5.57
N ARG A 284 17.66 15.01 5.11
CA ARG A 284 17.56 13.58 5.47
C ARG A 284 17.79 13.41 6.96
N TYR A 285 16.86 12.73 7.62
CA TYR A 285 16.96 12.38 9.03
C TYR A 285 16.75 10.88 9.19
N PHE A 286 17.68 10.24 9.89
CA PHE A 286 17.60 8.81 10.19
C PHE A 286 17.03 8.65 11.59
N PHE A 287 15.91 7.93 11.73
CA PHE A 287 15.32 7.69 13.03
C PHE A 287 16.28 6.89 13.93
N PRO A 288 16.31 7.17 15.25
CA PRO A 288 17.29 6.58 16.17
C PRO A 288 16.94 5.13 16.56
N TYR A 289 16.67 4.28 15.58
CA TYR A 289 16.51 2.84 15.77
C TYR A 289 17.87 2.19 15.99
N GLU A 290 17.90 1.08 16.73
CA GLU A 290 19.13 0.33 16.95
C GLU A 290 19.57 -0.30 15.63
N ILE A 291 20.80 0.00 15.20
CA ILE A 291 21.45 -0.58 14.03
C ILE A 291 22.89 -0.90 14.41
N THR A 292 23.27 -2.17 14.28
CA THR A 292 24.64 -2.61 14.51
C THR A 292 25.57 -2.17 13.38
N GLU A 293 26.87 -2.12 13.65
CA GLU A 293 27.85 -1.81 12.60
C GLU A 293 27.79 -2.81 11.44
N LYS A 294 27.56 -4.10 11.75
CA LYS A 294 27.40 -5.15 10.73
C LYS A 294 26.20 -4.86 9.83
N GLU A 295 25.02 -4.66 10.41
CA GLU A 295 23.79 -4.37 9.65
C GLU A 295 23.90 -3.09 8.82
N PHE A 296 24.59 -2.08 9.35
CA PHE A 296 24.85 -0.86 8.61
C PHE A 296 25.65 -1.12 7.32
N TYR A 297 26.74 -1.90 7.41
CA TYR A 297 27.54 -2.22 6.22
C TYR A 297 26.82 -3.19 5.26
N GLU A 298 26.05 -4.14 5.79
CA GLU A 298 25.16 -4.98 4.96
C GLU A 298 24.16 -4.14 4.17
N MET A 299 23.59 -3.09 4.77
CA MET A 299 22.70 -2.16 4.05
C MET A 299 23.45 -1.27 3.06
N VAL A 300 24.67 -0.80 3.38
CA VAL A 300 25.50 -0.09 2.41
C VAL A 300 25.73 -0.93 1.15
N GLU A 301 26.14 -2.19 1.33
CA GLU A 301 26.39 -3.13 0.23
C GLU A 301 25.09 -3.44 -0.55
N TYR A 302 23.99 -3.68 0.16
CA TYR A 302 22.69 -3.93 -0.46
C TYR A 302 22.25 -2.75 -1.34
N TYR A 303 22.29 -1.51 -0.83
CA TYR A 303 21.89 -0.34 -1.61
C TYR A 303 22.81 -0.08 -2.79
N GLN A 304 24.13 -0.27 -2.63
CA GLN A 304 25.06 -0.21 -3.76
C GLN A 304 24.71 -1.24 -4.85
N SER A 305 24.23 -2.43 -4.46
CA SER A 305 23.86 -3.48 -5.42
C SER A 305 22.60 -3.15 -6.23
N VAL A 306 21.68 -2.33 -5.71
CA VAL A 306 20.42 -1.93 -6.39
C VAL A 306 20.48 -0.51 -6.97
N GLN A 307 21.66 0.13 -6.96
CA GLN A 307 21.83 1.51 -7.44
C GLN A 307 21.44 1.66 -8.92
N ASP A 308 21.89 0.74 -9.77
CA ASP A 308 21.60 0.76 -11.20
C ASP A 308 20.11 0.55 -11.48
N ASP A 309 19.44 -0.32 -10.71
CA ASP A 309 18.00 -0.54 -10.81
C ASP A 309 17.22 0.72 -10.44
N ILE A 310 17.55 1.34 -9.31
CA ILE A 310 16.89 2.58 -8.85
C ILE A 310 17.10 3.72 -9.85
N THR A 311 18.33 3.97 -10.28
CA THR A 311 18.63 5.02 -11.25
C THR A 311 18.03 4.71 -12.62
N GLY A 312 17.95 3.45 -13.01
CA GLY A 312 17.27 2.98 -14.21
C GLY A 312 15.77 3.25 -14.20
N ILE A 313 15.08 3.06 -13.06
CA ILE A 313 13.66 3.41 -12.92
C ILE A 313 13.46 4.91 -13.18
N ILE A 314 14.30 5.76 -12.60
CA ILE A 314 14.20 7.22 -12.77
C ILE A 314 14.46 7.60 -14.23
N ALA A 315 15.48 7.03 -14.87
CA ALA A 315 15.81 7.30 -16.27
C ALA A 315 14.71 6.89 -17.25
N ASN A 316 13.91 5.88 -16.90
CA ASN A 316 12.80 5.38 -17.70
C ASN A 316 11.44 6.01 -17.34
N ALA A 317 11.40 7.00 -16.45
CA ALA A 317 10.19 7.69 -16.03
C ALA A 317 9.72 8.70 -17.10
N SER A 318 9.23 8.18 -18.24
CA SER A 318 8.81 8.98 -19.41
C SER A 318 7.68 9.97 -19.16
N TYR A 319 6.99 9.86 -18.02
CA TYR A 319 5.96 10.77 -17.54
C TYR A 319 6.53 12.03 -16.85
N LEU A 320 7.84 12.08 -16.55
CA LEU A 320 8.55 13.26 -16.07
C LEU A 320 9.16 14.04 -17.24
N ASP A 321 9.19 15.37 -17.14
CA ASP A 321 10.02 16.17 -18.02
C ASP A 321 11.51 16.01 -17.68
N GLU A 322 12.39 16.36 -18.63
CA GLU A 322 13.84 16.18 -18.50
C GLU A 322 14.40 16.85 -17.25
N ARG A 323 13.90 18.04 -16.91
CA ARG A 323 14.36 18.77 -15.73
C ARG A 323 13.99 18.03 -14.44
N ALA A 324 12.73 17.62 -14.32
CA ALA A 324 12.24 16.90 -13.16
C ALA A 324 12.93 15.54 -13.00
N MET A 325 13.21 14.85 -14.11
CA MET A 325 13.97 13.60 -14.14
C MET A 325 15.41 13.81 -13.64
N ASN A 326 16.11 14.84 -14.14
CA ASN A 326 17.46 15.18 -13.69
C ASN A 326 17.49 15.55 -12.20
N ASP A 327 16.52 16.34 -11.73
CA ASP A 327 16.39 16.67 -10.30
C ASP A 327 16.23 15.39 -9.44
N CYS A 328 15.47 14.39 -9.92
CA CYS A 328 15.31 13.10 -9.24
C CYS A 328 16.60 12.28 -9.24
N GLN A 329 17.31 12.23 -10.39
CA GLN A 329 18.60 11.54 -10.51
C GLN A 329 19.64 12.13 -9.56
N ASP A 330 19.77 13.46 -9.54
CA ASP A 330 20.71 14.16 -8.66
C ASP A 330 20.40 13.88 -7.19
N TYR A 331 19.11 13.91 -6.81
CA TYR A 331 18.69 13.66 -5.44
C TYR A 331 19.11 12.27 -4.95
N VAL A 332 18.88 11.23 -5.76
CA VAL A 332 19.22 9.85 -5.41
C VAL A 332 20.73 9.59 -5.54
N SER A 333 21.39 10.18 -6.53
CA SER A 333 22.85 10.14 -6.69
C SER A 333 23.55 10.66 -5.43
N ASP A 334 23.03 11.72 -4.81
CA ASP A 334 23.58 12.24 -3.55
C ASP A 334 23.47 11.26 -2.39
N PHE A 335 22.46 10.40 -2.35
CA PHE A 335 22.40 9.31 -1.36
C PHE A 335 23.48 8.26 -1.64
N PHE A 336 23.65 7.82 -2.89
CA PHE A 336 24.66 6.82 -3.24
C PHE A 336 26.10 7.30 -3.00
N LYS A 337 26.39 8.59 -3.27
CA LYS A 337 27.67 9.22 -2.91
C LYS A 337 27.95 9.15 -1.40
N LEU A 338 26.92 9.22 -0.54
CA LEU A 338 27.10 9.03 0.91
C LEU A 338 27.52 7.59 1.25
N LEU A 339 27.02 6.61 0.49
CA LEU A 339 27.33 5.19 0.70
C LEU A 339 28.74 4.80 0.22
N GLU A 340 29.30 5.51 -0.77
CA GLU A 340 30.70 5.32 -1.21
C GLU A 340 31.73 5.60 -0.10
N ASN A 341 31.44 6.56 0.78
CA ASN A 341 32.26 6.85 1.96
C ASN A 341 31.40 6.97 3.22
N PRO A 342 30.93 5.82 3.75
CA PRO A 342 29.83 5.79 4.69
C PRO A 342 30.26 6.14 6.12
N LYS A 343 31.53 6.53 6.37
CA LYS A 343 32.06 6.80 7.71
C LYS A 343 31.28 7.89 8.46
N ARG A 344 30.90 8.96 7.75
CA ARG A 344 30.11 10.06 8.35
C ARG A 344 28.68 9.60 8.64
N LEU A 345 28.06 8.90 7.68
CA LEU A 345 26.72 8.35 7.82
C LEU A 345 26.63 7.32 8.97
N LYS A 346 27.64 6.46 9.09
CA LYS A 346 27.77 5.50 10.19
C LYS A 346 27.72 6.18 11.55
N LYS A 347 28.44 7.29 11.71
CA LYS A 347 28.50 8.04 12.98
C LYS A 347 27.13 8.62 13.39
N SER A 348 26.26 8.92 12.43
CA SER A 348 24.90 9.42 12.70
C SER A 348 23.86 8.30 12.89
N ILE A 349 24.14 7.07 12.43
CA ILE A 349 23.17 5.97 12.40
C ILE A 349 23.50 4.89 13.44
N VAL A 350 24.74 4.43 13.49
CA VAL A 350 25.13 3.30 14.34
C VAL A 350 25.23 3.78 15.79
N THR A 351 24.34 3.25 16.62
CA THR A 351 24.39 3.44 18.06
C THR A 351 25.45 2.52 18.65
N SER A 352 26.50 3.08 19.25
CA SER A 352 27.45 2.31 20.04
C SER A 352 26.74 1.78 21.29
N ARG A 353 26.61 0.47 21.41
CA ARG A 353 26.36 -0.20 22.69
C ARG A 353 27.60 -0.94 23.12
#